data_AF-A0A7S9CQN6-F1
#
_entry.id   AF-A0A7S9CQN6-F1
#
_cell.length_a   1.000
_cell.length_b   1.000
_cell.length_c   1.000
_cell.angle_alpha   90.00
_cell.angle_beta   90.00
_cell.angle_gamma   90.00
#
_symmetry.space_group_name_H-M   'P 1'
#
loop_
_entity.id
_entity.type
_entity.pdbx_description
1 polymer ?
#
loop_
_entity_poly.entity_id
_entity_poly.type
_entity_poly.pdbx_seq_one_letter_code
_entity_poly.pdbx_strand_id
1 'polypeptide(L)'
;MAWFLNFYRCEHCEKRWTDEWSCTCDDECPRCGARDMTPFKSEDLTELIERHGDEFVVLRSPESAEDDPRYRELGRFPTYAKAEEFLASTEFD
;
A
#
# COMPACT_ATOMS: atom_id res chain seq x y z
N MET A 1 3.88 -9.52 -6.39
CA MET A 1 2.72 -8.63 -6.50
C MET A 1 2.90 -7.49 -5.53
N ALA A 2 2.80 -6.27 -6.06
CA ALA A 2 2.85 -5.06 -5.28
C ALA A 2 1.49 -4.83 -4.59
N TRP A 3 1.49 -4.10 -3.48
CA TRP A 3 0.27 -3.68 -2.78
C TRP A 3 0.17 -2.17 -2.84
N PHE A 4 -1.01 -1.62 -3.16
CA PHE A 4 -1.17 -0.19 -3.35
C PHE A 4 -2.34 0.38 -2.57
N LEU A 5 -2.16 1.57 -2.01
CA LEU A 5 -3.26 2.44 -1.62
C LEU A 5 -3.60 3.39 -2.77
N ASN A 6 -4.71 3.12 -3.42
CA ASN A 6 -5.23 3.89 -4.54
C ASN A 6 -6.09 5.05 -4.05
N PHE A 7 -5.93 6.23 -4.64
CA PHE A 7 -6.70 7.44 -4.32
C PHE A 7 -7.56 7.84 -5.52
N TYR A 8 -8.87 7.93 -5.29
CA TYR A 8 -9.85 8.17 -6.34
C TYR A 8 -10.60 9.48 -6.15
N ARG A 9 -11.07 10.07 -7.25
CA ARG A 9 -11.98 11.21 -7.26
C ARG A 9 -13.05 10.97 -8.32
N CYS A 10 -14.31 11.03 -7.91
CA CYS A 10 -15.43 10.89 -8.82
C CYS A 10 -15.59 12.14 -9.68
N GLU A 11 -15.66 11.98 -11.00
CA GLU A 11 -15.86 13.09 -11.93
C GLU A 11 -17.29 13.66 -11.90
N HIS A 12 -18.27 12.88 -11.42
CA HIS A 12 -19.68 13.30 -11.40
C HIS A 12 -20.09 13.97 -10.09
N CYS A 13 -19.67 13.41 -8.96
CA CYS A 13 -20.14 13.84 -7.64
C CYS A 13 -19.02 14.36 -6.74
N GLU A 14 -17.80 14.42 -7.27
CA GLU A 14 -16.57 14.94 -6.64
C GLU A 14 -16.12 14.24 -5.36
N LYS A 15 -16.80 13.16 -4.96
CA LYS A 15 -16.41 12.34 -3.82
C LYS A 15 -15.00 11.81 -4.04
N ARG A 16 -14.18 11.91 -2.99
CA ARG A 16 -12.88 11.24 -2.90
C ARG A 16 -12.97 10.06 -1.96
N TRP A 17 -12.26 9.00 -2.29
CA TRP A 17 -12.10 7.80 -1.47
C TRP A 17 -10.77 7.14 -1.79
N THR A 18 -10.43 6.14 -0.99
CA THR A 18 -9.25 5.32 -1.15
C THR A 18 -9.65 3.86 -1.13
N ASP A 19 -8.87 3.03 -1.81
CA ASP A 19 -9.01 1.59 -1.73
C ASP A 19 -7.62 0.93 -1.78
N GLU A 20 -7.48 -0.20 -1.09
CA GLU A 20 -6.24 -0.97 -1.05
C GLU A 20 -6.35 -2.19 -1.96
N TRP A 21 -5.42 -2.35 -2.89
CA TRP A 21 -5.48 -3.47 -3.82
C TRP A 21 -4.10 -3.89 -4.33
N SER A 22 -4.01 -5.12 -4.84
CA SER A 22 -2.80 -5.68 -5.46
C SER A 22 -2.44 -5.06 -6.81
N CYS A 23 -3.24 -4.11 -7.31
CA CYS A 23 -2.97 -3.34 -8.52
C CYS A 23 -3.67 -1.97 -8.54
N THR A 24 -3.28 -1.11 -9.48
CA THR A 24 -3.92 0.20 -9.70
C THR A 24 -5.04 0.06 -10.73
N CYS A 25 -6.22 -0.39 -10.29
CA CYS A 25 -7.39 -0.59 -11.16
C CYS A 25 -8.45 0.50 -10.98
N ASP A 26 -9.32 0.62 -11.98
CA ASP A 26 -10.49 1.48 -11.90
C ASP A 26 -11.49 0.96 -10.87
N ASP A 27 -12.22 1.86 -10.23
CA ASP A 27 -13.19 1.54 -9.18
C ASP A 27 -14.56 2.22 -9.40
N GLU A 28 -15.57 1.78 -8.67
CA GLU A 28 -16.91 2.36 -8.64
C GLU A 28 -17.05 3.37 -7.50
N CYS A 29 -17.56 4.57 -7.81
CA CYS A 29 -17.77 5.59 -6.81
C CYS A 29 -18.79 5.14 -5.75
N PRO A 30 -18.42 5.06 -4.46
CA PRO A 30 -19.29 4.54 -3.40
C PRO A 30 -20.47 5.46 -3.06
N ARG A 31 -20.52 6.66 -3.66
CA ARG A 31 -21.58 7.65 -3.42
C ARG A 31 -22.67 7.65 -4.48
N CYS A 32 -22.29 7.60 -5.76
CA CYS A 32 -23.25 7.74 -6.86
C CYS A 32 -23.26 6.54 -7.81
N GLY A 33 -22.41 5.53 -7.59
CA GLY A 33 -22.33 4.34 -8.44
C GLY A 33 -21.75 4.60 -9.82
N ALA A 34 -21.12 5.75 -10.04
CA ALA A 34 -20.41 6.02 -11.29
C ALA A 34 -19.16 5.13 -11.36
N ARG A 35 -18.99 4.42 -12.47
CA ARG A 35 -17.96 3.39 -12.67
C ARG A 35 -16.73 3.96 -13.37
N ASP A 36 -15.71 3.12 -13.51
CA ASP A 36 -14.52 3.37 -14.32
C ASP A 36 -13.69 4.57 -13.82
N MET A 37 -13.59 4.72 -12.50
CA MET A 37 -12.84 5.79 -11.86
C MET A 37 -11.39 5.34 -11.69
N THR A 38 -10.50 5.83 -12.54
CA THR A 38 -9.05 5.58 -12.41
C THR A 38 -8.48 6.32 -11.20
N PRO A 39 -7.56 5.72 -10.43
CA PRO A 39 -6.94 6.42 -9.32
C PRO A 39 -6.09 7.58 -9.86
N PHE A 40 -6.21 8.75 -9.23
CA PHE A 40 -5.40 9.92 -9.60
C PHE A 40 -4.01 9.90 -8.92
N LYS A 41 -3.84 9.04 -7.92
CA LYS A 41 -2.59 8.78 -7.21
C LYS A 41 -2.65 7.34 -6.66
N SER A 42 -1.52 6.66 -6.63
CA SER A 42 -1.35 5.40 -5.90
C SER A 42 -0.08 5.48 -5.08
N GLU A 43 -0.14 5.00 -3.84
CA GLU A 43 1.03 4.84 -2.96
C GLU A 43 1.40 3.36 -2.93
N ASP A 44 2.68 3.07 -3.14
CA ASP A 44 3.21 1.71 -3.01
C ASP A 44 3.33 1.38 -1.52
N LEU A 45 2.55 0.39 -1.11
CA LEU A 45 2.52 -0.17 0.24
C LEU A 45 3.02 -1.63 0.23
N THR A 46 3.72 -2.07 -0.81
CA THR A 46 4.28 -3.43 -0.88
C THR A 46 5.19 -3.69 0.31
N GLU A 47 5.95 -2.67 0.71
CA GLU A 47 6.87 -2.69 1.83
C GLU A 47 6.55 -1.52 2.77
N LEU A 48 6.49 -1.80 4.08
CA LEU A 48 6.14 -0.84 5.11
C LEU A 48 7.09 -0.93 6.29
N ILE A 49 7.30 0.20 6.96
CA ILE A 49 7.96 0.26 8.26
C ILE A 49 6.93 0.70 9.30
N GLU A 50 6.54 -0.20 10.19
CA GLU A 50 5.63 0.11 11.28
C GLU A 50 6.37 0.24 12.60
N ARG A 51 5.97 1.20 13.45
CA ARG A 51 6.51 1.31 14.80
C ARG A 51 5.73 0.42 15.76
N HIS A 52 6.42 -0.53 16.38
CA HIS A 52 5.88 -1.43 17.41
C HIS A 52 6.63 -1.20 18.73
N GLY A 53 6.09 -0.32 19.58
CA GLY A 53 6.76 0.10 20.82
C GLY A 53 8.01 0.93 20.54
N ASP A 54 9.17 0.43 20.98
CA ASP A 54 10.48 1.06 20.75
C ASP A 54 11.21 0.50 19.52
N GLU A 55 10.59 -0.41 18.79
CA GLU A 55 11.14 -1.04 17.59
C GLU A 55 10.38 -0.60 16.33
N PHE A 56 11.05 -0.76 15.19
CA PHE A 56 10.54 -0.54 13.85
C PHE A 56 10.57 -1.87 13.11
N VAL A 57 9.40 -2.30 12.66
CA VAL A 57 9.19 -3.60 12.01
C VAL A 57 9.05 -3.37 10.52
N VAL A 58 9.91 -4.01 9.75
CA VAL A 58 9.79 -4.03 8.29
C VAL A 58 8.83 -5.13 7.91
N LEU A 59 7.78 -4.76 7.19
CA LEU A 59 6.74 -5.66 6.68
C LEU A 59 6.77 -5.67 5.16
N ARG A 60 6.48 -6.83 4.56
CA ARG A 60 6.30 -6.96 3.12
C ARG A 60 5.09 -7.80 2.75
N SER A 61 4.30 -7.30 1.80
CA SER A 61 3.22 -8.05 1.18
C SER A 61 3.82 -9.11 0.25
N PRO A 62 3.44 -10.40 0.38
CA PRO A 62 3.95 -11.45 -0.48
C PRO A 62 3.37 -11.34 -1.89
N GLU A 63 4.05 -11.92 -2.87
CA GLU A 63 3.57 -11.88 -4.24
C GLU A 63 2.26 -12.62 -4.53
N SER A 64 1.77 -13.38 -3.55
CA SER A 64 0.49 -14.11 -3.60
C SER A 64 -0.65 -13.35 -2.92
N ALA A 65 -0.43 -12.11 -2.47
CA ALA A 65 -1.48 -11.23 -1.98
C ALA A 65 -2.39 -10.80 -3.13
N GLU A 66 -3.69 -11.08 -3.02
CA GLU A 66 -4.69 -10.73 -4.02
C GLU A 66 -5.73 -9.78 -3.43
N ASP A 67 -6.38 -10.21 -2.35
CA ASP A 67 -7.53 -9.58 -1.69
C ASP A 67 -7.20 -8.94 -0.33
N ASP A 68 -6.07 -9.30 0.26
CA ASP A 68 -5.54 -8.79 1.53
C ASP A 68 -4.02 -8.68 1.39
N PRO A 69 -3.37 -7.66 1.99
CA PRO A 69 -1.94 -7.46 1.84
C PRO A 69 -1.09 -8.59 2.42
N ARG A 70 -1.60 -9.36 3.39
CA ARG A 70 -0.93 -10.50 4.05
C ARG A 70 0.50 -10.20 4.48
N TYR A 71 0.72 -8.99 5.02
CA TYR A 71 2.04 -8.52 5.44
C TYR A 71 2.78 -9.53 6.30
N ARG A 72 4.03 -9.79 5.94
CA ARG A 72 4.95 -10.62 6.71
C ARG A 72 6.11 -9.79 7.21
N GLU A 73 6.47 -10.02 8.46
CA GLU A 73 7.65 -9.42 9.06
C GLU A 73 8.92 -9.93 8.38
N LEU A 74 9.72 -9.00 7.87
CA LEU A 74 11.05 -9.26 7.33
C LEU A 74 12.14 -9.04 8.40
N GLY A 75 11.92 -8.11 9.33
CA GLY A 75 12.86 -7.85 10.42
C GLY A 75 12.41 -6.75 11.37
N ARG A 76 13.09 -6.66 12.51
CA ARG A 76 12.89 -5.63 13.55
C ARG A 76 14.17 -4.86 13.78
N PHE A 77 14.02 -3.55 13.93
CA PHE A 77 15.13 -2.61 14.02
C PHE A 77 14.90 -1.61 15.16
N PRO A 78 15.97 -1.16 15.85
CA PRO A 78 15.83 -0.20 16.93
C PRO A 78 15.55 1.23 16.45
N THR A 79 15.74 1.52 15.16
CA THR A 79 15.49 2.86 14.58
C THR A 79 14.88 2.75 13.19
N TYR A 80 14.09 3.77 12.82
CA TYR A 80 13.53 3.91 11.49
C TYR A 80 14.62 3.90 10.40
N ALA A 81 15.72 4.63 10.62
CA ALA A 81 16.83 4.67 9.68
C ALA A 81 17.45 3.30 9.41
N LYS A 82 17.52 2.41 10.42
CA LYS A 82 18.03 1.03 10.23
C LYS A 82 17.05 0.16 9.45
N ALA A 83 15.74 0.35 9.66
CA ALA A 83 14.71 -0.31 8.88
C ALA A 83 14.72 0.15 7.41
N GLU A 84 14.92 1.45 7.16
CA GLU A 84 15.09 1.99 5.80
C GLU A 84 16.35 1.48 5.11
N GLU A 85 17.49 1.46 5.80
CA GLU A 85 18.73 0.89 5.25
C GLU A 85 18.56 -0.58 4.86
N PHE A 86 17.80 -1.35 5.65
CA PHE A 86 17.47 -2.73 5.35
C PHE A 86 16.64 -2.84 4.06
N LEU A 87 15.54 -2.09 3.95
CA LEU A 87 14.70 -2.10 2.74
C LEU A 87 15.49 -1.68 1.50
N ALA A 88 16.29 -0.63 1.59
CA ALA A 88 17.13 -0.18 0.48
C ALA A 88 18.15 -1.25 0.06
N SER A 89 18.60 -2.11 0.96
CA SER A 89 19.53 -3.20 0.62
C SER A 89 18.86 -4.41 -0.05
N THR A 90 17.56 -4.63 0.21
CA THR A 90 16.81 -5.77 -0.33
C THR A 90 16.26 -5.53 -1.74
N GLU A 91 16.23 -4.29 -2.23
CA GLU A 91 15.83 -3.97 -3.60
C GLU A 91 16.88 -4.38 -4.68
N PHE A 92 18.07 -4.83 -4.25
CA PHE A 92 19.19 -5.17 -5.14
C PHE A 92 19.47 -6.68 -5.29
N ASP A 93 18.64 -7.55 -4.71
CA ASP A 93 18.76 -9.03 -4.81
C ASP A 93 17.73 -9.61 -5.80
#